data_AF-A0A0V7ZTF7-F1
#
_entry.id   AF-A0A0V7ZTF7-F1
#
_cell.length_a   1.000
_cell.length_b   1.000
_cell.length_c   1.000
_cell.angle_alpha   90.00
_cell.angle_beta   90.00
_cell.angle_gamma   90.00
#
_symmetry.space_group_name_H-M   'P 1'
#
loop_
_entity.id
_entity.type
_entity.pdbx_description
1 polymer ?
#
loop_
_entity_poly.entity_id
_entity_poly.type
_entity_poly.pdbx_seq_one_letter_code
_entity_poly.pdbx_strand_id
1 'polypeptide(L)'
;MKYNKILLILLTAVSILFPISATVGNIRKSRKSLPTANIISDGTELKIQDGQRTQIIKASRLNLRVIDGLNCQARKIFPSQRLAGRRFLPQGFSFNPKTGNLAVGVVLQECFDIQQSAVFILEPQRSWRSYAIYRVQLPGRKALPDEFSSYPFRNIIKIGFFANDLLVKHGDASDSQGLLVFGNSGKPAGKYDGCVVTSVGENQNICPIVISD
;
A
#
# COMPACT_ATOMS: atom_id res chain seq x y z
N MET A 1 89.12 3.03 39.83
CA MET A 1 89.08 1.70 40.45
C MET A 1 88.12 0.81 39.69
N LYS A 2 88.59 -0.38 39.32
CA LYS A 2 87.86 -1.62 38.98
C LYS A 2 86.90 -1.63 37.77
N TYR A 3 87.39 -2.32 36.74
CA TYR A 3 86.66 -3.07 35.72
C TYR A 3 85.49 -3.89 36.30
N ASN A 4 84.42 -4.04 35.51
CA ASN A 4 83.97 -5.40 35.20
C ASN A 4 83.31 -5.50 33.82
N LYS A 5 83.79 -6.47 33.04
CA LYS A 5 83.24 -6.97 31.77
C LYS A 5 82.01 -7.83 32.06
N ILE A 6 81.08 -7.92 31.10
CA ILE A 6 80.30 -9.10 30.61
C ILE A 6 79.50 -8.54 29.41
N LEU A 7 79.85 -8.76 28.15
CA LEU A 7 79.80 -9.97 27.29
C LEU A 7 78.37 -10.41 26.85
N LEU A 8 78.12 -10.19 25.54
CA LEU A 8 77.26 -10.87 24.56
C LEU A 8 75.80 -11.22 24.89
N ILE A 9 74.90 -10.96 23.93
CA ILE A 9 74.42 -11.95 22.95
C ILE A 9 73.61 -11.23 21.84
N LEU A 10 73.96 -11.53 20.58
CA LEU A 10 73.17 -11.21 19.38
C LEU A 10 71.86 -12.02 19.39
N LEU A 11 70.74 -11.38 19.05
CA LEU A 11 69.57 -12.08 18.52
C LEU A 11 68.96 -11.26 17.38
N THR A 12 69.14 -11.79 16.18
CA THR A 12 68.52 -11.38 14.92
C THR A 12 67.02 -11.61 14.97
N ALA A 13 66.23 -10.56 14.69
CA ALA A 13 64.84 -10.71 14.27
C ALA A 13 64.60 -9.81 13.05
N VAL A 14 64.59 -10.44 11.88
CA VAL A 14 64.12 -9.82 10.63
C VAL A 14 62.60 -9.80 10.71
N SER A 15 62.03 -8.64 11.01
CA SER A 15 60.59 -8.42 10.96
C SER A 15 60.20 -8.03 9.53
N ILE A 16 59.74 -9.01 8.74
CA ILE A 16 59.10 -8.76 7.45
C ILE A 16 57.70 -8.19 7.74
N LEU A 17 57.58 -6.87 7.69
CA LEU A 17 56.29 -6.18 7.71
C LEU A 17 55.66 -6.29 6.31
N PHE A 18 54.78 -7.28 6.12
CA PHE A 18 53.77 -7.19 5.07
C PHE A 18 52.61 -6.35 5.60
N PRO A 19 52.27 -5.19 5.02
CA PRO A 19 50.99 -4.57 5.29
C PRO A 19 49.91 -5.42 4.61
N ILE A 20 49.20 -6.22 5.39
CA ILE A 20 47.92 -6.79 4.97
C ILE A 20 46.95 -5.60 4.92
N SER A 21 46.79 -5.02 3.74
CA SER A 21 45.64 -4.16 3.45
C SER A 21 44.40 -5.03 3.54
N ALA A 22 43.78 -5.06 4.73
CA ALA A 22 42.43 -5.52 4.89
C ALA A 22 41.52 -4.54 4.13
N THR A 23 41.25 -4.83 2.87
CA THR A 23 40.11 -4.27 2.16
C THR A 23 38.87 -4.77 2.90
N VAL A 24 38.40 -3.97 3.86
CA VAL A 24 37.06 -4.08 4.41
C VAL A 24 36.12 -3.87 3.23
N GLY A 25 35.73 -4.97 2.60
CA GLY A 25 34.69 -5.02 1.60
C GLY A 25 33.43 -4.48 2.23
N ASN A 26 33.20 -3.17 2.03
CA ASN A 26 32.01 -2.48 2.47
C ASN A 26 30.89 -2.96 1.55
N ILE A 27 30.33 -4.15 1.86
CA ILE A 27 29.11 -4.65 1.21
C ILE A 27 27.98 -3.75 1.72
N ARG A 28 27.88 -2.55 1.16
CA ARG A 28 26.65 -1.77 1.16
C ARG A 28 25.66 -2.60 0.37
N LYS A 29 24.87 -3.44 1.05
CA LYS A 29 23.58 -3.88 0.52
C LYS A 29 22.82 -2.61 0.17
N SER A 30 22.84 -2.23 -1.11
CA SER A 30 22.03 -1.15 -1.65
C SER A 30 20.60 -1.43 -1.21
N ARG A 31 20.08 -0.60 -0.31
CA ARG A 31 18.69 -0.69 0.14
C ARG A 31 17.88 -0.39 -1.12
N LYS A 32 17.33 -1.43 -1.75
CA LYS A 32 16.54 -1.26 -2.98
C LYS A 32 15.45 -0.23 -2.66
N SER A 33 15.50 0.91 -3.32
CA SER A 33 14.50 1.97 -3.15
C SER A 33 13.15 1.42 -3.60
N LEU A 34 12.07 1.89 -2.96
CA LEU A 34 10.73 1.60 -3.46
C LEU A 34 10.58 2.22 -4.87
N PRO A 35 9.74 1.62 -5.73
CA PRO A 35 9.35 2.24 -6.98
C PRO A 35 8.66 3.59 -6.74
N THR A 36 8.60 4.40 -7.79
CA THR A 36 7.75 5.59 -7.81
C THR A 36 6.44 5.28 -8.54
N ALA A 37 5.35 5.92 -8.12
CA ALA A 37 4.06 5.82 -8.77
C ALA A 37 3.53 7.22 -9.04
N ASN A 38 3.07 7.47 -10.27
CA ASN A 38 2.54 8.74 -10.70
C ASN A 38 1.26 8.52 -11.49
N ILE A 39 0.25 9.33 -11.21
CA ILE A 39 -0.99 9.35 -11.97
C ILE A 39 -0.77 10.19 -13.23
N ILE A 40 -1.14 9.65 -14.39
CA ILE A 40 -1.00 10.27 -15.71
C ILE A 40 -2.33 10.16 -16.48
N SER A 41 -2.36 10.71 -17.70
CA SER A 41 -3.52 10.59 -18.61
C SER A 41 -4.82 11.03 -17.94
N ASP A 42 -4.81 12.24 -17.36
CA ASP A 42 -5.93 12.87 -16.65
C ASP A 42 -6.57 12.01 -15.55
N GLY A 43 -5.76 11.21 -14.86
CA GLY A 43 -6.23 10.36 -13.78
C GLY A 43 -6.56 8.93 -14.18
N THR A 44 -6.57 8.60 -15.47
CA THR A 44 -7.04 7.29 -15.95
C THR A 44 -5.97 6.20 -15.90
N GLU A 45 -4.70 6.59 -15.77
CA GLU A 45 -3.56 5.69 -15.78
C GLU A 45 -2.62 5.95 -14.60
N LEU A 46 -2.05 4.88 -14.07
CA LEU A 46 -1.02 4.91 -13.03
C LEU A 46 0.27 4.34 -13.60
N LYS A 47 1.28 5.19 -13.71
CA LYS A 47 2.63 4.85 -14.14
C LYS A 47 3.48 4.49 -12.93
N ILE A 48 3.98 3.26 -12.89
CA ILE A 48 4.86 2.77 -11.83
C ILE A 48 6.26 2.56 -12.43
N GLN A 49 7.30 3.13 -11.80
CA GLN A 49 8.67 3.06 -12.26
C GLN A 49 9.59 2.43 -11.20
N ASP A 50 10.25 1.32 -11.55
CA ASP A 50 11.29 0.65 -10.75
C ASP A 50 12.59 0.61 -11.56
N GLY A 51 13.46 1.60 -11.34
CA GLY A 51 14.67 1.80 -12.15
C GLY A 51 14.32 2.04 -13.62
N GLN A 52 14.77 1.15 -14.51
CA GLN A 52 14.49 1.22 -15.95
C GLN A 52 13.14 0.60 -16.35
N ARG A 53 12.44 -0.06 -15.43
CA ARG A 53 11.16 -0.72 -15.72
C ARG A 53 10.01 0.24 -15.50
N THR A 54 9.15 0.36 -16.49
CA THR A 54 7.90 1.12 -16.40
C THR A 54 6.73 0.17 -16.59
N GLN A 55 5.70 0.33 -15.76
CA GLN A 55 4.40 -0.34 -15.89
C GLN A 55 3.29 0.69 -15.88
N ILE A 56 2.26 0.45 -16.68
CA ILE A 56 1.08 1.32 -16.76
C ILE A 56 -0.14 0.49 -16.40
N ILE A 57 -0.85 0.92 -15.36
CA ILE A 57 -2.11 0.32 -14.92
C ILE A 57 -3.24 1.28 -15.25
N LYS A 58 -4.22 0.80 -16.05
CA LYS A 58 -5.43 1.57 -16.36
C LYS A 58 -6.44 1.41 -15.22
N ALA A 59 -7.09 2.50 -14.80
CA ALA A 59 -8.13 2.47 -13.78
C ALA A 59 -9.28 1.52 -14.17
N SER A 60 -9.61 1.43 -15.47
CA SER A 60 -10.66 0.55 -15.99
C SER A 60 -10.38 -0.95 -15.82
N ARG A 61 -9.12 -1.35 -15.61
CA ARG A 61 -8.76 -2.73 -15.27
C ARG A 61 -9.07 -3.09 -13.82
N LEU A 62 -9.21 -2.08 -12.96
CA LEU A 62 -9.54 -2.25 -11.54
C LEU A 62 -11.06 -2.28 -11.41
N ASN A 63 -11.62 -3.48 -11.29
CA ASN A 63 -13.07 -3.67 -11.23
C ASN A 63 -13.45 -4.65 -10.11
N LEU A 64 -14.64 -4.48 -9.57
CA LEU A 64 -15.20 -5.29 -8.51
C LEU A 64 -16.73 -5.34 -8.58
N ARG A 65 -17.33 -6.28 -7.86
CA ARG A 65 -18.77 -6.29 -7.58
C ARG A 65 -19.03 -5.38 -6.38
N VAL A 66 -19.84 -4.34 -6.56
CA VAL A 66 -20.26 -3.45 -5.50
C VAL A 66 -21.63 -3.89 -4.98
N ILE A 67 -21.70 -4.14 -3.68
CA ILE A 67 -22.92 -4.55 -2.97
C ILE A 67 -23.62 -3.31 -2.41
N ASP A 68 -24.95 -3.29 -2.52
CA ASP A 68 -25.82 -2.18 -2.06
C ASP A 68 -25.30 -0.79 -2.51
N GLY A 69 -24.76 -0.72 -3.73
CA GLY A 69 -24.21 0.51 -4.30
C GLY A 69 -25.27 1.33 -5.02
N LEU A 70 -25.16 2.66 -4.96
CA LEU A 70 -25.96 3.57 -5.77
C LEU A 70 -25.62 3.39 -7.26
N ASN A 71 -26.63 3.22 -8.12
CA ASN A 71 -26.42 3.30 -9.56
C ASN A 71 -26.74 4.73 -10.01
N CYS A 72 -25.73 5.52 -10.42
CA CYS A 72 -25.95 6.94 -10.73
C CYS A 72 -26.92 7.19 -11.90
N GLN A 73 -27.02 6.27 -12.86
CA GLN A 73 -27.92 6.42 -14.01
C GLN A 73 -29.38 6.18 -13.60
N ALA A 74 -29.63 5.08 -12.89
CA ALA A 74 -30.97 4.70 -12.43
C ALA A 74 -31.40 5.42 -11.14
N ARG A 75 -30.48 6.16 -10.49
CA ARG A 75 -30.69 6.89 -9.23
C ARG A 75 -31.31 6.05 -8.11
N LYS A 76 -30.93 4.76 -8.04
CA LYS A 76 -31.41 3.82 -7.03
C LYS A 76 -30.29 2.89 -6.60
N ILE A 77 -30.41 2.33 -5.40
CA ILE A 77 -29.47 1.34 -4.87
C ILE A 77 -29.72 -0.01 -5.56
N PHE A 78 -28.66 -0.61 -6.06
CA PHE A 78 -28.70 -1.96 -6.64
C PHE A 78 -28.12 -2.95 -5.61
N PRO A 79 -28.75 -4.12 -5.40
CA PRO A 79 -28.21 -5.13 -4.50
C PRO A 79 -26.79 -5.58 -4.87
N SER A 80 -26.50 -5.61 -6.17
CA SER A 80 -25.17 -5.92 -6.71
C SER A 80 -25.01 -5.29 -8.09
N GLN A 81 -23.87 -4.68 -8.36
CA GLN A 81 -23.48 -4.21 -9.69
C GLN A 81 -21.97 -4.33 -9.90
N ARG A 82 -21.53 -4.66 -11.11
CA ARG A 82 -20.10 -4.70 -11.45
C ARG A 82 -19.66 -3.32 -11.92
N LEU A 83 -18.68 -2.74 -11.22
CA LEU A 83 -18.13 -1.42 -11.53
C LEU A 83 -16.64 -1.52 -11.80
N ALA A 84 -16.16 -0.67 -12.71
CA ALA A 84 -14.75 -0.50 -13.02
C ALA A 84 -14.29 0.91 -12.62
N GLY A 85 -13.00 1.04 -12.30
CA GLY A 85 -12.39 2.33 -11.99
C GLY A 85 -12.44 3.28 -13.18
N ARG A 86 -12.88 4.51 -12.94
CA ARG A 86 -12.87 5.60 -13.91
C ARG A 86 -11.55 6.37 -13.86
N ARG A 87 -11.08 6.68 -12.65
CA ARG A 87 -9.84 7.42 -12.40
C ARG A 87 -9.23 7.02 -11.06
N PHE A 88 -7.91 7.16 -10.95
CA PHE A 88 -7.18 7.11 -9.69
C PHE A 88 -7.40 8.37 -8.87
N LEU A 89 -7.38 8.22 -7.56
CA LEU A 89 -7.46 9.35 -6.64
C LEU A 89 -6.06 9.93 -6.39
N PRO A 90 -5.84 11.26 -6.59
CA PRO A 90 -4.52 11.88 -6.47
C PRO A 90 -3.77 11.59 -5.16
N GLN A 91 -4.48 11.54 -4.03
CA GLN A 91 -3.93 11.25 -2.70
C GLN A 91 -4.24 9.81 -2.23
N GLY A 92 -4.77 9.00 -3.13
CA GLY A 92 -5.26 7.66 -2.83
C GLY A 92 -4.26 6.57 -3.19
N PHE A 93 -2.95 6.75 -3.02
CA PHE A 93 -2.02 5.63 -3.19
C PHE A 93 -0.82 5.68 -2.25
N SER A 94 -0.32 4.51 -1.86
CA SER A 94 0.85 4.37 -0.99
C SER A 94 1.50 3.01 -1.17
N PHE A 95 2.83 2.97 -1.14
CA PHE A 95 3.57 1.70 -1.06
C PHE A 95 3.63 1.21 0.38
N ASN A 96 3.52 -0.11 0.57
CA ASN A 96 3.96 -0.79 1.77
C ASN A 96 5.49 -0.92 1.71
N PRO A 97 6.24 -0.32 2.65
CA PRO A 97 7.70 -0.32 2.58
C PRO A 97 8.36 -1.68 2.84
N LYS A 98 7.62 -2.64 3.43
CA LYS A 98 8.13 -3.98 3.73
C LYS A 98 7.90 -4.95 2.58
N THR A 99 6.74 -4.89 1.94
CA THR A 99 6.34 -5.87 0.91
C THR A 99 6.48 -5.34 -0.52
N GLY A 100 6.53 -4.01 -0.71
CA GLY A 100 6.48 -3.38 -2.03
C GLY A 100 5.08 -3.37 -2.65
N ASN A 101 4.05 -3.85 -1.95
CA ASN A 101 2.66 -3.75 -2.40
C ASN A 101 2.24 -2.29 -2.53
N LEU A 102 1.52 -1.96 -3.59
CA LEU A 102 0.99 -0.62 -3.81
C LEU A 102 -0.52 -0.61 -3.58
N ALA A 103 -0.99 0.09 -2.56
CA ALA A 103 -2.41 0.36 -2.39
C ALA A 103 -2.83 1.53 -3.26
N VAL A 104 -3.96 1.41 -3.95
CA VAL A 104 -4.53 2.42 -4.84
C VAL A 104 -6.03 2.56 -4.63
N GLY A 105 -6.49 3.80 -4.54
CA GLY A 105 -7.89 4.19 -4.49
C GLY A 105 -8.32 4.64 -5.88
N VAL A 106 -9.48 4.17 -6.31
CA VAL A 106 -10.10 4.57 -7.57
C VAL A 106 -11.53 5.01 -7.35
N VAL A 107 -11.95 5.99 -8.13
CA VAL A 107 -13.36 6.35 -8.29
C VAL A 107 -14.03 5.32 -9.19
N LEU A 108 -15.14 4.75 -8.75
CA LEU A 108 -15.97 3.84 -9.53
C LEU A 108 -17.08 4.62 -10.24
N GLN A 109 -17.79 5.46 -9.47
CA GLN A 109 -18.88 6.30 -9.94
C GLN A 109 -18.93 7.59 -9.12
N GLU A 110 -19.41 8.65 -9.77
CA GLU A 110 -19.69 9.95 -9.16
C GLU A 110 -21.11 10.30 -9.56
N CYS A 111 -21.99 10.38 -8.57
CA CYS A 111 -23.29 11.01 -8.70
C CYS A 111 -23.18 12.37 -8.00
N PHE A 112 -23.93 13.39 -8.44
CA PHE A 112 -23.96 14.76 -7.89
C PHE A 112 -23.09 14.99 -6.63
N ASP A 113 -23.58 14.59 -5.45
CA ASP A 113 -22.87 14.77 -4.16
C ASP A 113 -22.36 13.46 -3.53
N ILE A 114 -22.41 12.34 -4.27
CA ILE A 114 -22.06 11.01 -3.80
C ILE A 114 -21.00 10.39 -4.70
N GLN A 115 -19.79 10.26 -4.17
CA GLN A 115 -18.72 9.49 -4.79
C GLN A 115 -18.72 8.06 -4.25
N GLN A 116 -18.66 7.08 -5.15
CA GLN A 116 -18.38 5.69 -4.82
C GLN A 116 -16.99 5.32 -5.30
N SER A 117 -16.18 4.76 -4.41
CA SER A 117 -14.79 4.43 -4.63
C SER A 117 -14.49 2.98 -4.21
N ALA A 118 -13.31 2.49 -4.60
CA ALA A 118 -12.76 1.24 -4.11
C ALA A 118 -11.25 1.34 -3.88
N VAL A 119 -10.74 0.45 -3.03
CA VAL A 119 -9.30 0.29 -2.81
C VAL A 119 -8.85 -1.06 -3.37
N PHE A 120 -7.71 -1.05 -4.05
CA PHE A 120 -7.06 -2.23 -4.59
C PHE A 120 -5.61 -2.29 -4.08
N ILE A 121 -5.08 -3.50 -3.96
CA ILE A 121 -3.65 -3.74 -3.75
C ILE A 121 -3.07 -4.31 -5.02
N LEU A 122 -2.04 -3.65 -5.53
CA LEU A 122 -1.22 -4.10 -6.64
C LEU A 122 0.02 -4.77 -6.05
N GLU A 123 0.08 -6.09 -6.14
CA GLU A 123 1.22 -6.87 -5.69
C GLU A 123 2.21 -7.08 -6.85
N PRO A 124 3.45 -6.59 -6.74
CA PRO A 124 4.44 -6.77 -7.80
C PRO A 124 4.77 -8.25 -7.98
N GLN A 125 4.63 -8.75 -9.20
CA GLN A 125 5.02 -10.11 -9.54
C GLN A 125 6.53 -10.21 -9.78
N ARG A 126 7.04 -11.43 -9.98
CA ARG A 126 8.47 -11.67 -10.27
C ARG A 126 8.97 -10.67 -11.31
N SER A 127 10.10 -10.02 -11.01
CA SER A 127 10.74 -9.01 -11.85
C SER A 127 9.96 -7.70 -12.09
N TRP A 128 8.90 -7.39 -11.36
CA TRP A 128 8.17 -6.11 -11.48
C TRP A 128 7.60 -5.83 -12.89
N ARG A 129 7.42 -6.89 -13.69
CA ARG A 129 6.89 -6.82 -15.06
C ARG A 129 5.37 -6.84 -15.11
N SER A 130 4.72 -7.25 -14.03
CA SER A 130 3.27 -7.30 -13.90
C SER A 130 2.88 -7.15 -12.44
N TYR A 131 1.60 -6.90 -12.21
CA TYR A 131 1.01 -6.80 -10.88
C TYR A 131 -0.20 -7.72 -10.79
N ALA A 132 -0.29 -8.48 -9.71
CA ALA A 132 -1.55 -9.12 -9.31
C ALA A 132 -2.43 -8.07 -8.62
N ILE A 133 -3.75 -8.15 -8.87
CA ILE A 133 -4.72 -7.16 -8.39
C ILE A 133 -5.60 -7.83 -7.35
N TYR A 134 -5.52 -7.33 -6.12
CA TYR A 134 -6.36 -7.75 -5.01
C TYR A 134 -7.35 -6.62 -4.68
N ARG A 135 -8.58 -7.00 -4.37
CA ARG A 135 -9.64 -6.06 -3.97
C ARG A 135 -9.66 -5.99 -2.46
N VAL A 136 -9.68 -4.78 -1.92
CA VAL A 136 -9.88 -4.58 -0.49
C VAL A 136 -11.37 -4.67 -0.21
N GLN A 137 -11.76 -5.61 0.65
CA GLN A 137 -13.15 -5.90 0.96
C GLN A 137 -13.61 -5.07 2.16
N LEU A 138 -14.42 -4.05 1.90
CA LEU A 138 -15.15 -3.33 2.93
C LEU A 138 -16.42 -4.13 3.29
N PRO A 139 -16.59 -4.56 4.55
CA PRO A 139 -17.79 -5.26 4.97
C PRO A 139 -18.97 -4.29 5.06
N GLY A 140 -20.14 -4.84 5.33
CA GLY A 140 -21.36 -4.08 5.57
C GLY A 140 -22.43 -4.95 6.18
N ARG A 141 -23.70 -4.60 5.92
CA ARG A 141 -24.86 -5.21 6.58
C ARG A 141 -25.07 -6.68 6.22
N LYS A 142 -24.60 -7.11 5.05
CA LYS A 142 -24.70 -8.49 4.56
C LYS A 142 -23.30 -9.05 4.34
N ALA A 143 -23.18 -10.37 4.50
CA ALA A 143 -21.97 -11.07 4.10
C ALA A 143 -21.65 -10.84 2.62
N LEU A 144 -20.37 -10.66 2.32
CA LEU A 144 -19.90 -10.53 0.94
C LEU A 144 -19.91 -11.92 0.27
N PRO A 145 -20.39 -12.04 -0.97
CA PRO A 145 -20.57 -13.35 -1.61
C PRO A 145 -19.26 -13.99 -2.07
N ASP A 146 -18.22 -13.20 -2.34
CA ASP A 146 -16.92 -13.65 -2.83
C ASP A 146 -15.82 -12.59 -2.56
N GLU A 147 -14.55 -12.92 -2.80
CA GLU A 147 -13.40 -12.01 -2.67
C GLU A 147 -13.35 -10.90 -3.73
N PHE A 148 -14.24 -10.95 -4.72
CA PHE A 148 -14.36 -9.95 -5.78
C PHE A 148 -15.42 -8.89 -5.46
N SER A 149 -16.01 -8.97 -4.27
CA SER A 149 -17.14 -8.16 -3.82
C SER A 149 -16.77 -7.27 -2.64
N SER A 150 -17.36 -6.08 -2.58
CA SER A 150 -17.19 -5.13 -1.47
C SER A 150 -18.40 -4.19 -1.37
N TYR A 151 -18.65 -3.65 -0.19
CA TYR A 151 -19.41 -2.39 -0.07
C TYR A 151 -18.57 -1.24 -0.63
N PRO A 152 -19.19 -0.17 -1.17
CA PRO A 152 -18.45 0.95 -1.74
C PRO A 152 -17.75 1.74 -0.64
N PHE A 153 -16.49 2.10 -0.87
CA PHE A 153 -15.91 3.21 -0.14
C PHE A 153 -16.60 4.50 -0.59
N ARG A 154 -16.71 5.48 0.29
CA ARG A 154 -17.20 6.83 -0.04
C ARG A 154 -16.06 7.65 -0.67
N ASN A 155 -15.87 8.89 -0.25
CA ASN A 155 -14.73 9.69 -0.68
C ASN A 155 -13.46 9.23 0.05
N ILE A 156 -12.51 8.62 -0.66
CA ILE A 156 -11.23 8.23 -0.05
C ILE A 156 -10.33 9.48 0.01
N ILE A 157 -9.96 9.85 1.23
CA ILE A 157 -9.15 11.03 1.54
C ILE A 157 -7.67 10.67 1.49
N LYS A 158 -7.30 9.52 2.08
CA LYS A 158 -5.91 9.08 2.18
C LYS A 158 -5.81 7.57 2.30
N ILE A 159 -4.78 7.00 1.69
CA ILE A 159 -4.39 5.60 1.85
C ILE A 159 -2.96 5.56 2.39
N GLY A 160 -2.68 4.63 3.30
CA GLY A 160 -1.35 4.44 3.87
C GLY A 160 -1.15 3.06 4.44
N PHE A 161 0.08 2.77 4.84
CA PHE A 161 0.41 1.56 5.59
C PHE A 161 1.06 1.92 6.92
N PHE A 162 0.70 1.18 7.96
CA PHE A 162 1.36 1.23 9.26
C PHE A 162 1.59 -0.19 9.76
N ALA A 163 2.83 -0.55 10.08
CA ALA A 163 3.18 -1.89 10.57
C ALA A 163 2.67 -3.07 9.68
N ASN A 164 2.57 -2.87 8.36
CA ASN A 164 1.93 -3.71 7.33
C ASN A 164 0.42 -3.64 7.21
N ASP A 165 -0.28 -3.05 8.17
CA ASP A 165 -1.72 -2.89 8.09
C ASP A 165 -2.05 -1.77 7.10
N LEU A 166 -3.06 -2.01 6.27
CA LEU A 166 -3.57 -1.02 5.35
C LEU A 166 -4.52 -0.10 6.11
N LEU A 167 -4.28 1.20 5.99
CA LEU A 167 -5.09 2.26 6.56
C LEU A 167 -5.78 3.02 5.42
N VAL A 168 -7.10 3.13 5.48
CA VAL A 168 -7.89 3.89 4.51
C VAL A 168 -8.71 4.93 5.25
N LYS A 169 -8.34 6.20 5.08
CA LYS A 169 -9.15 7.32 5.55
C LYS A 169 -10.17 7.67 4.48
N HIS A 170 -11.45 7.67 4.84
CA HIS A 170 -12.54 8.04 3.95
C HIS A 170 -13.52 8.99 4.65
N GLY A 171 -14.33 9.69 3.87
CA GLY A 171 -15.39 10.55 4.37
C GLY A 171 -16.56 10.67 3.42
N ASP A 172 -17.53 11.49 3.79
CA ASP A 172 -18.73 11.78 3.01
C ASP A 172 -18.95 13.29 2.81
N ALA A 173 -20.03 13.63 2.13
CA ALA A 173 -20.42 15.02 1.86
C ALA A 173 -20.91 15.77 3.11
N SER A 174 -21.11 15.09 4.24
CA SER A 174 -21.53 15.70 5.50
C SER A 174 -20.34 15.96 6.43
N ASP A 175 -19.10 15.83 5.93
CA ASP A 175 -17.83 15.96 6.69
C ASP A 175 -17.60 14.90 7.78
N SER A 176 -18.36 13.81 7.78
CA SER A 176 -18.05 12.63 8.59
C SER A 176 -16.83 11.91 7.99
N GLN A 177 -15.87 11.54 8.84
CA GLN A 177 -14.63 10.88 8.42
C GLN A 177 -14.28 9.69 9.29
N GLY A 178 -13.87 8.59 8.67
CA GLY A 178 -13.46 7.36 9.33
C GLY A 178 -12.08 6.92 8.89
N LEU A 179 -11.37 6.23 9.78
CA LEU A 179 -10.16 5.50 9.48
C LEU A 179 -10.47 4.00 9.55
N LEU A 180 -10.44 3.36 8.39
CA LEU A 180 -10.61 1.92 8.24
C LEU A 180 -9.25 1.23 8.37
N VAL A 181 -9.21 0.14 9.12
CA VAL A 181 -8.01 -0.66 9.35
C VAL A 181 -8.20 -2.04 8.75
N PHE A 182 -7.24 -2.45 7.94
CA PHE A 182 -7.19 -3.80 7.37
C PHE A 182 -5.86 -4.46 7.76
N GLY A 183 -5.91 -5.39 8.69
CA GLY A 183 -4.72 -6.08 9.16
C GLY A 183 -4.38 -7.31 8.33
N ASN A 184 -3.30 -7.97 8.74
CA ASN A 184 -2.75 -9.11 8.02
C ASN A 184 -3.69 -10.32 8.04
N SER A 185 -4.02 -10.84 6.85
CA SER A 185 -4.82 -12.05 6.65
C SER A 185 -4.09 -13.16 5.88
N GLY A 186 -2.79 -12.99 5.66
CA GLY A 186 -2.02 -13.81 4.71
C GLY A 186 -2.25 -13.44 3.24
N LYS A 187 -3.19 -12.52 2.94
CA LYS A 187 -3.43 -11.98 1.59
C LYS A 187 -2.97 -10.51 1.51
N PRO A 188 -2.52 -10.02 0.34
CA PRO A 188 -2.07 -8.63 0.17
C PRO A 188 -3.11 -7.57 0.54
N ALA A 189 -4.40 -7.83 0.33
CA ALA A 189 -5.51 -6.94 0.67
C ALA A 189 -5.85 -6.85 2.16
N GLY A 190 -5.28 -7.74 2.98
CA GLY A 190 -5.60 -7.83 4.40
C GLY A 190 -7.02 -8.34 4.66
N LYS A 191 -7.47 -8.20 5.90
CA LYS A 191 -8.85 -8.40 6.35
C LYS A 191 -9.27 -7.17 7.13
N TYR A 192 -10.52 -6.75 7.00
CA TYR A 192 -11.05 -5.65 7.81
C TYR A 192 -11.02 -6.01 9.30
N ASP A 193 -10.35 -5.16 10.08
CA ASP A 193 -10.19 -5.34 11.53
C ASP A 193 -10.98 -4.30 12.34
N GLY A 194 -11.31 -3.15 11.73
CA GLY A 194 -12.12 -2.16 12.40
C GLY A 194 -12.17 -0.81 11.71
N CYS A 195 -12.92 0.09 12.33
CA CYS A 195 -13.05 1.47 11.89
C CYS A 195 -13.10 2.39 13.10
N VAL A 196 -12.37 3.50 13.02
CA VAL A 196 -12.38 4.55 14.02
C VAL A 196 -12.98 5.79 13.40
N VAL A 197 -14.02 6.35 14.01
CA VAL A 197 -14.57 7.65 13.60
C VAL A 197 -13.56 8.74 14.00
N THR A 198 -13.16 9.56 13.04
CA THR A 198 -12.16 10.62 13.20
C THR A 198 -12.75 12.03 13.10
N SER A 199 -13.95 12.16 12.52
CA SER A 199 -14.75 13.39 12.48
C SER A 199 -16.22 12.99 12.38
N VAL A 200 -17.08 13.72 13.09
CA VAL A 200 -18.53 13.52 13.07
C VAL A 200 -19.18 14.73 12.40
N GLY A 201 -19.85 14.47 11.29
CA GLY A 201 -20.72 15.40 10.58
C GLY A 201 -22.19 15.19 10.93
N GLU A 202 -23.08 15.76 10.13
CA GLU A 202 -24.54 15.65 10.32
C GLU A 202 -25.04 14.21 10.21
N ASN A 203 -24.44 13.41 9.31
CA ASN A 203 -24.73 11.99 9.17
C ASN A 203 -23.86 11.17 10.13
N GLN A 204 -24.50 10.57 11.14
CA GLN A 204 -23.81 9.74 12.12
C GLN A 204 -23.48 8.35 11.56
N ASN A 205 -22.24 7.93 11.81
CA ASN A 205 -21.61 6.63 11.49
C ASN A 205 -21.16 6.42 10.03
N ILE A 206 -19.93 6.88 9.75
CA ILE A 206 -19.15 6.60 8.52
C ILE A 206 -18.58 5.17 8.49
N CYS A 207 -18.51 4.52 9.65
CA CYS A 207 -17.94 3.18 9.78
C CYS A 207 -18.93 2.11 9.31
N PRO A 208 -18.44 1.02 8.70
CA PRO A 208 -19.28 -0.10 8.32
C PRO A 208 -20.04 -0.66 9.51
N ILE A 209 -21.36 -0.83 9.34
CA ILE A 209 -22.18 -1.60 10.28
C ILE A 209 -22.06 -3.07 9.87
N VAL A 210 -21.30 -3.83 10.66
CA VAL A 210 -21.17 -5.28 10.49
C VAL A 210 -22.16 -5.93 11.45
N ILE A 211 -23.12 -6.67 10.91
CA ILE A 211 -24.02 -7.49 11.72
C ILE A 211 -23.30 -8.84 11.87
N SER A 212 -22.88 -9.16 13.09
CA SER A 212 -22.42 -10.51 13.43
C SER A 212 -23.63 -11.41 13.55
N ASP A 213 -23.70 -12.44 12.70
CA ASP A 213 -24.64 -13.55 12.85
C ASP A 213 -24.43 -14.29 14.18
#